data_AF-A0A2W6DN05-F1
#
_entry.id   AF-A0A2W6DN05-F1
#
_cell.length_a   1.000
_cell.length_b   1.000
_cell.length_c   1.000
_cell.angle_alpha   90.00
_cell.angle_beta   90.00
_cell.angle_gamma   90.00
#
_symmetry.space_group_name_H-M   'P 1'
#
loop_
_entity.id
_entity.type
_entity.pdbx_description
1 polymer ?
#
loop_
_entity_poly.entity_id
_entity_poly.type
_entity_poly.pdbx_seq_one_letter_code
_entity_poly.pdbx_strand_id
1 'polypeptide(L)'
;MLALTVLPSTRLPLVGTDLYDWVALRRVSAGGTTRMGDHWFDHGRLVPGYVADALTTLCDNGLVAVATLDVWGMQRAALTGAGTARYQQLGRHRQSAHPLPVAGSAQAVTWLADHPHACNVVQSVWDALAELEQAGHHPGAIAALRGVLGRHQPTPAGRCRSCRRRFPCVVWHQIRGDLQSPGCMPIPLA
;
A
#
# COMPACT_ATOMS: atom_id res chain seq x y z
N MET A 1 31.07 -33.83 -6.00
CA MET A 1 30.50 -32.48 -6.22
C MET A 1 28.98 -32.61 -6.11
N LEU A 2 28.39 -32.23 -4.98
CA LEU A 2 26.94 -32.23 -4.79
C LEU A 2 26.38 -30.87 -5.21
N ALA A 3 25.54 -30.86 -6.25
CA ALA A 3 24.77 -29.70 -6.65
C ALA A 3 23.59 -29.54 -5.67
N LEU A 4 23.63 -28.49 -4.84
CA LEU A 4 22.50 -28.04 -4.04
C LEU A 4 21.49 -27.37 -4.96
N THR A 5 20.47 -28.11 -5.36
CA THR A 5 19.28 -27.58 -6.03
C THR A 5 18.51 -26.74 -5.01
N VAL A 6 18.66 -25.41 -5.09
CA VAL A 6 17.79 -24.47 -4.37
C VAL A 6 16.40 -24.56 -5.00
N LEU A 7 15.50 -25.32 -4.37
CA LEU A 7 14.09 -25.29 -4.75
C LEU A 7 13.56 -23.86 -4.56
N PRO A 8 12.85 -23.29 -5.56
CA PRO A 8 12.22 -21.99 -5.40
C PRO A 8 11.17 -22.12 -4.29
N SER A 9 11.41 -21.43 -3.16
CA SER A 9 10.40 -21.26 -2.12
C SER A 9 9.19 -20.57 -2.75
N THR A 10 8.13 -21.33 -2.99
CA THR A 10 6.81 -20.84 -3.37
C THR A 10 6.25 -20.04 -2.19
N ARG A 11 6.64 -18.77 -2.11
CA ARG A 11 6.08 -17.82 -1.14
C ARG A 11 4.69 -17.42 -1.62
N LEU A 12 3.68 -17.84 -0.87
CA LEU A 12 2.29 -17.56 -1.17
C LEU A 12 2.02 -16.05 -1.06
N PRO A 13 1.16 -15.47 -1.92
CA PRO A 13 0.69 -14.10 -1.74
C PRO A 13 -0.01 -13.92 -0.39
N LEU A 14 -0.01 -12.69 0.13
CA LEU A 14 -0.86 -12.34 1.28
C LEU A 14 -2.31 -12.57 0.87
N VAL A 15 -2.97 -13.51 1.52
CA VAL A 15 -4.38 -13.86 1.26
C VAL A 15 -5.17 -13.73 2.56
N GLY A 16 -6.45 -13.40 2.43
CA GLY A 16 -7.36 -13.29 3.57
C GLY A 16 -6.91 -12.26 4.61
N THR A 17 -6.91 -12.65 5.88
CA THR A 17 -6.67 -11.79 7.04
C THR A 17 -5.34 -11.04 6.99
N ASP A 18 -4.28 -11.68 6.50
CA ASP A 18 -2.94 -11.07 6.40
C ASP A 18 -2.90 -9.86 5.44
N LEU A 19 -3.77 -9.83 4.43
CA LEU A 19 -3.90 -8.69 3.52
C LEU A 19 -4.59 -7.51 4.23
N TYR A 20 -5.68 -7.76 4.94
CA TYR A 20 -6.43 -6.73 5.65
C TYR A 20 -5.63 -6.15 6.82
N ASP A 21 -4.90 -6.99 7.55
CA ASP A 21 -3.96 -6.58 8.59
C ASP A 21 -2.89 -5.65 8.02
N TRP A 22 -2.32 -6.00 6.86
CA TRP A 22 -1.32 -5.17 6.21
C TRP A 22 -1.89 -3.81 5.78
N VAL A 23 -3.09 -3.76 5.19
CA VAL A 23 -3.76 -2.51 4.81
C VAL A 23 -4.03 -1.65 6.05
N ALA A 24 -4.56 -2.24 7.12
CA ALA A 24 -4.87 -1.56 8.37
C ALA A 24 -3.61 -0.97 9.03
N LEU A 25 -2.56 -1.78 9.23
CA LEU A 25 -1.29 -1.34 9.81
C LEU A 25 -0.63 -0.23 8.99
N ARG A 26 -0.73 -0.30 7.66
CA ARG A 26 -0.23 0.73 6.76
C ARG A 26 -0.91 2.07 6.97
N ARG A 27 -2.25 2.09 7.11
CA ARG A 27 -3.02 3.32 7.36
C ARG A 27 -2.63 3.95 8.70
N VAL A 28 -2.52 3.13 9.75
CA VAL A 28 -2.05 3.60 11.06
C VAL A 28 -0.63 4.16 10.98
N SER A 29 0.28 3.49 10.27
CA SER A 29 1.65 3.97 10.04
C SER A 29 1.72 5.32 9.29
N ALA A 30 0.71 5.66 8.48
CA ALA A 30 0.65 6.95 7.78
C ALA A 30 0.23 8.10 8.71
N GLY A 31 -0.25 7.79 9.92
CA GLY A 31 -0.48 8.77 10.99
C GLY A 31 -1.80 9.53 10.91
N GLY A 32 -2.76 9.07 10.11
CA GLY A 32 -4.09 9.67 9.92
C GLY A 32 -5.26 8.90 10.52
N THR A 33 -5.00 7.74 11.12
CA THR A 33 -6.07 6.86 11.60
C THR A 33 -6.53 7.25 13.01
N THR A 34 -7.84 7.38 13.18
CA THR A 34 -8.49 7.71 14.45
C THR A 34 -9.68 6.80 14.72
N ARG A 35 -10.06 6.64 15.97
CA ARG A 35 -11.23 5.89 16.43
C ARG A 35 -12.18 6.82 17.19
N MET A 36 -13.48 6.65 17.00
CA MET A 36 -14.54 7.31 17.76
C MET A 36 -15.66 6.29 18.01
N GLY A 37 -15.81 5.86 19.28
CA GLY A 37 -16.64 4.71 19.61
C GLY A 37 -16.19 3.44 18.85
N ASP A 38 -17.10 2.82 18.11
CA ASP A 38 -16.81 1.63 17.30
C ASP A 38 -16.42 1.94 15.85
N HIS A 39 -16.34 3.22 15.49
CA HIS A 39 -16.05 3.64 14.12
C HIS A 39 -14.59 4.06 13.96
N TRP A 40 -13.99 3.60 12.86
CA TRP A 40 -12.64 3.96 12.46
C TRP A 40 -12.66 4.98 11.34
N PHE A 41 -11.74 5.93 11.42
CA PHE A 41 -11.58 6.98 10.43
C PHE A 41 -10.13 7.06 9.96
N ASP A 42 -9.93 7.40 8.70
CA ASP A 42 -8.63 7.65 8.09
C ASP A 42 -8.66 9.04 7.45
N HIS A 43 -7.92 9.99 8.04
CA HIS A 43 -7.95 11.40 7.69
C HIS A 43 -9.37 11.98 7.65
N GLY A 44 -10.18 11.65 8.66
CA GLY A 44 -11.57 12.12 8.80
C GLY A 44 -12.60 11.37 7.96
N ARG A 45 -12.19 10.35 7.20
CA ARG A 45 -13.10 9.54 6.35
C ARG A 45 -13.37 8.20 7.01
N LEU A 46 -14.63 7.74 6.97
CA LEU A 46 -14.98 6.43 7.50
C LEU A 46 -14.19 5.31 6.79
N VAL A 47 -13.59 4.43 7.58
CA VAL A 47 -12.84 3.28 7.09
C VAL A 47 -13.82 2.17 6.68
N PRO A 48 -13.63 1.50 5.54
CA PRO A 48 -14.47 0.37 5.14
C PRO A 48 -14.53 -0.74 6.20
N GLY A 49 -15.70 -1.38 6.36
CA GLY A 49 -15.97 -2.35 7.44
C GLY A 49 -14.90 -3.44 7.60
N TYR A 50 -14.48 -4.06 6.51
CA TYR A 50 -13.45 -5.12 6.56
C TYR A 50 -12.08 -4.63 7.09
N VAL A 51 -11.73 -3.36 6.85
CA VAL A 51 -10.50 -2.76 7.41
C VAL A 51 -10.74 -2.31 8.85
N ALA A 52 -11.94 -1.84 9.18
CA ALA A 52 -12.31 -1.50 10.54
C ALA A 52 -12.29 -2.73 11.48
N ASP A 53 -12.78 -3.88 11.01
CA ASP A 53 -12.73 -5.15 11.75
C ASP A 53 -11.28 -5.60 11.99
N ALA A 54 -10.42 -5.46 10.97
CA ALA A 54 -8.99 -5.71 11.11
C ALA A 54 -8.34 -4.74 12.10
N LEU A 55 -8.64 -3.44 12.04
CA LEU A 55 -8.13 -2.44 12.98
C LEU A 55 -8.54 -2.74 14.43
N THR A 56 -9.80 -3.13 14.65
CA THR A 56 -10.29 -3.57 15.96
C THR A 56 -9.52 -4.80 16.45
N THR A 57 -9.37 -5.82 15.61
CA THR A 57 -8.60 -7.03 15.94
C THR A 57 -7.14 -6.72 16.26
N LEU A 58 -6.50 -5.83 15.48
CA LEU A 58 -5.12 -5.40 15.71
C LEU A 58 -4.97 -4.57 17.00
N CYS A 59 -6.00 -3.81 17.37
CA CYS A 59 -6.07 -3.09 18.63
C CYS A 59 -6.17 -4.06 19.80
N ASP A 60 -7.06 -5.04 19.73
CA ASP A 60 -7.26 -6.07 20.76
C ASP A 60 -5.98 -6.91 20.97
N ASN A 61 -5.23 -7.13 19.89
CA ASN A 61 -3.94 -7.82 19.92
C ASN A 61 -2.75 -6.93 20.34
N GLY A 62 -2.97 -5.66 20.68
CA GLY A 62 -1.91 -4.73 21.11
C GLY A 62 -0.92 -4.33 20.01
N LEU A 63 -1.25 -4.55 18.74
CA LEU A 63 -0.45 -4.10 17.60
C LEU A 63 -0.72 -2.64 17.24
N VAL A 64 -1.92 -2.17 17.52
CA VAL A 64 -2.31 -0.77 17.42
C VAL A 64 -2.69 -0.26 18.81
N ALA A 65 -2.09 0.84 19.24
CA ALA A 65 -2.51 1.56 20.42
C ALA A 65 -3.40 2.73 20.01
N VAL A 66 -4.42 3.01 20.80
CA VAL A 66 -5.31 4.15 20.59
C VAL A 66 -5.19 5.11 21.78
N ALA A 67 -4.75 6.34 21.53
CA ALA A 67 -4.55 7.35 22.56
C ALA A 67 -5.60 8.46 22.42
N THR A 68 -6.25 8.83 23.53
CA THR A 68 -7.24 9.91 23.55
C THR A 68 -6.60 11.23 23.13
N LEU A 69 -7.18 11.91 22.13
CA LEU A 69 -6.69 13.20 21.64
C LEU A 69 -7.44 14.40 22.24
N ASP A 70 -8.74 14.28 22.46
CA ASP A 70 -9.57 15.41 22.86
C ASP A 70 -10.82 15.02 23.66
N VAL A 71 -11.55 16.06 24.06
CA VAL A 71 -12.78 16.00 24.86
C VAL A 71 -13.98 15.45 24.05
N TRP A 72 -13.84 15.32 22.73
CA TRP A 72 -14.91 14.88 21.82
C TRP A 72 -14.91 13.36 21.62
N GLY A 73 -14.02 12.65 22.33
CA GLY A 73 -13.91 11.20 22.27
C GLY A 73 -13.16 10.70 21.04
N MET A 74 -12.45 11.58 20.31
CA MET A 74 -11.60 11.16 19.20
C MET A 74 -10.27 10.65 19.74
N GLN A 75 -9.87 9.46 19.30
CA GLN A 75 -8.66 8.80 19.75
C GLN A 75 -7.73 8.54 18.56
N ARG A 76 -6.45 8.89 18.67
CA ARG A 76 -5.46 8.63 17.62
C ARG A 76 -4.95 7.21 17.69
N ALA A 77 -4.93 6.53 16.56
CA ALA A 77 -4.25 5.25 16.45
C ALA A 77 -2.77 5.44 16.13
N ALA A 78 -1.93 4.64 16.77
CA ALA A 78 -0.50 4.56 16.51
C ALA A 78 -0.04 3.10 16.56
N LEU A 79 0.97 2.76 15.75
CA LEU A 79 1.58 1.44 15.81
C LEU A 79 2.38 1.29 17.11
N THR A 80 2.22 0.16 17.78
CA THR A 80 3.14 -0.23 18.86
C THR A 80 4.46 -0.74 18.26
N GLY A 81 5.45 -1.04 19.12
CA GLY A 81 6.68 -1.71 18.68
C GLY A 81 6.37 -3.05 17.99
N ALA A 82 5.44 -3.83 18.56
CA ALA A 82 4.98 -5.09 17.99
C ALA A 82 4.23 -4.89 16.66
N GLY A 83 3.34 -3.89 16.59
CA GLY A 83 2.65 -3.53 15.35
C GLY A 83 3.60 -3.13 14.22
N THR A 84 4.64 -2.36 14.55
CA THR A 84 5.69 -1.96 13.60
C THR A 84 6.45 -3.19 13.07
N ALA A 85 6.83 -4.12 13.95
CA ALA A 85 7.52 -5.35 13.56
C ALA A 85 6.64 -6.22 12.64
N ARG A 86 5.36 -6.39 12.98
CA ARG A 86 4.38 -7.14 12.17
C ARG A 86 4.17 -6.47 10.81
N TYR A 87 4.00 -5.15 10.78
CA TYR A 87 3.86 -4.39 9.53
C TYR A 87 5.05 -4.58 8.60
N GLN A 88 6.28 -4.51 9.14
CA GLN A 88 7.49 -4.77 8.36
C GLN A 88 7.58 -6.23 7.87
N GLN A 89 7.17 -7.21 8.69
CA GLN A 89 7.12 -8.61 8.29
C GLN A 89 6.19 -8.84 7.10
N LEU A 90 4.96 -8.31 7.19
CA LEU A 90 3.97 -8.40 6.11
C LEU A 90 4.45 -7.65 4.85
N GLY A 91 5.10 -6.50 5.02
CA GLY A 91 5.73 -5.76 3.91
C GLY A 91 6.79 -6.59 3.19
N ARG A 92 7.68 -7.28 3.92
CA ARG A 92 8.66 -8.21 3.33
C ARG A 92 7.98 -9.39 2.61
N HIS A 93 6.90 -9.93 3.17
CA HIS A 93 6.14 -11.01 2.56
C HIS A 93 5.52 -10.57 1.22
N ARG A 94 4.90 -9.38 1.19
CA ARG A 94 4.32 -8.78 -0.01
C ARG A 94 5.36 -8.53 -1.09
N GLN A 95 6.50 -7.93 -0.75
CA GLN A 95 7.62 -7.71 -1.68
C GLN A 95 8.17 -9.01 -2.28
N SER A 96 8.10 -10.10 -1.51
CA SER A 96 8.56 -11.42 -1.96
C SER A 96 7.55 -12.11 -2.89
N ALA A 97 6.25 -11.93 -2.64
CA ALA A 97 5.18 -12.57 -3.40
C ALA A 97 4.76 -11.78 -4.65
N HIS A 98 4.95 -10.47 -4.65
CA HIS A 98 4.79 -9.60 -5.82
C HIS A 98 6.10 -8.84 -6.00
N PRO A 99 7.09 -9.45 -6.68
CA PRO A 99 8.19 -8.67 -7.21
C PRO A 99 7.57 -7.52 -8.00
N LEU A 100 8.01 -6.28 -7.72
CA LEU A 100 7.64 -5.13 -8.54
C LEU A 100 7.73 -5.54 -10.02
N PRO A 101 6.75 -5.22 -10.87
CA PRO A 101 6.77 -5.64 -12.26
C PRO A 101 8.14 -5.30 -12.87
N VAL A 102 8.77 -6.30 -13.47
CA VAL A 102 10.16 -6.36 -13.99
C VAL A 102 10.41 -5.37 -15.15
N ALA A 103 9.57 -4.34 -15.30
CA ALA A 103 9.76 -3.24 -16.22
C ALA A 103 10.60 -2.08 -15.63
N GLY A 104 11.04 -2.18 -14.37
CA GLY A 104 12.11 -1.36 -13.82
C GLY A 104 13.46 -2.03 -14.09
N SER A 105 14.46 -1.31 -14.60
CA SER A 105 15.83 -1.84 -14.58
C SER A 105 16.19 -2.15 -13.12
N ALA A 106 17.01 -3.17 -12.85
CA ALA A 106 17.45 -3.49 -11.48
C ALA A 106 17.94 -2.24 -10.72
N GLN A 107 18.55 -1.30 -11.44
CA GLN A 107 18.98 0.01 -10.95
C GLN A 107 17.83 0.93 -10.51
N ALA A 108 16.67 0.90 -11.17
CA ALA A 108 15.48 1.64 -10.73
C ALA A 108 14.92 1.10 -9.41
N VAL A 109 15.00 -0.22 -9.20
CA VAL A 109 14.61 -0.87 -7.93
C VAL A 109 15.60 -0.49 -6.82
N THR A 110 16.91 -0.54 -7.09
CA THR A 110 17.94 -0.07 -6.14
C THR A 110 17.72 1.39 -5.76
N TRP A 111 17.49 2.26 -6.74
CA TRP A 111 17.23 3.67 -6.47
C TRP A 111 15.99 3.88 -5.58
N LEU A 112 14.91 3.12 -5.80
CA LEU A 112 13.72 3.19 -4.95
C LEU A 112 14.00 2.74 -3.50
N ALA A 113 14.87 1.75 -3.30
CA ALA A 113 15.26 1.30 -1.97
C ALA A 113 15.95 2.42 -1.17
N ASP A 114 16.78 3.23 -1.85
CA ASP A 114 17.49 4.36 -1.24
C ASP A 114 16.61 5.61 -1.05
N HIS A 115 15.37 5.61 -1.57
CA HIS A 115 14.48 6.78 -1.55
C HIS A 115 13.11 6.43 -0.96
N PRO A 116 12.98 6.38 0.39
CA PRO A 116 11.77 5.90 1.07
C PRO A 116 10.49 6.64 0.67
N HIS A 117 10.56 7.95 0.49
CA HIS A 117 9.40 8.74 0.06
C HIS A 117 8.92 8.35 -1.34
N ALA A 118 9.84 8.13 -2.29
CA ALA A 118 9.50 7.70 -3.64
C ALA A 118 8.94 6.27 -3.64
N CYS A 119 9.54 5.38 -2.83
CA CYS A 119 9.05 4.02 -2.62
C CYS A 119 7.61 4.02 -2.10
N ASN A 120 7.29 4.86 -1.11
CA ASN A 120 5.94 4.98 -0.56
C ASN A 120 4.90 5.40 -1.61
N VAL A 121 5.23 6.38 -2.48
CA VAL A 121 4.32 6.80 -3.58
C VAL A 121 4.08 5.65 -4.56
N VAL A 122 5.16 4.99 -4.99
CA VAL A 122 5.09 3.89 -5.96
C VAL A 122 4.29 2.73 -5.43
N GLN A 123 4.61 2.29 -4.21
CA GLN A 123 3.91 1.21 -3.53
C GLN A 123 2.42 1.55 -3.41
N SER A 124 2.09 2.77 -3.00
CA SER A 124 0.70 3.20 -2.85
C SER A 124 -0.14 3.09 -4.12
N VAL A 125 0.42 3.45 -5.27
CA VAL A 125 -0.29 3.32 -6.55
C VAL A 125 -0.46 1.85 -6.91
N TRP A 126 0.57 1.03 -6.72
CA TRP A 126 0.48 -0.40 -7.02
C TRP A 126 -0.53 -1.12 -6.15
N ASP A 127 -0.62 -0.76 -4.87
CA ASP A 127 -1.60 -1.36 -3.96
C ASP A 127 -3.02 -0.97 -4.34
N ALA A 128 -3.27 0.30 -4.65
CA ALA A 128 -4.58 0.74 -5.12
C ALA A 128 -4.97 0.05 -6.44
N LEU A 129 -4.03 -0.16 -7.36
CA LEU A 129 -4.31 -0.94 -8.58
C LEU A 129 -4.63 -2.41 -8.28
N ALA A 130 -3.97 -3.01 -7.29
CA ALA A 130 -4.28 -4.38 -6.86
C ALA A 130 -5.66 -4.46 -6.19
N GLU A 131 -6.02 -3.46 -5.37
CA GLU A 131 -7.35 -3.35 -4.78
C GLU A 131 -8.45 -3.23 -5.84
N LEU A 132 -8.24 -2.39 -6.88
CA LEU A 132 -9.16 -2.30 -8.01
C LEU A 132 -9.28 -3.62 -8.78
N GLU A 133 -8.17 -4.33 -9.00
CA GLU A 133 -8.18 -5.64 -9.66
C GLU A 133 -8.98 -6.68 -8.87
N GLN A 134 -8.79 -6.70 -7.55
CA GLN A 134 -9.52 -7.58 -6.64
C GLN A 134 -11.01 -7.24 -6.53
N ALA A 135 -11.35 -5.95 -6.59
CA ALA A 135 -12.74 -5.48 -6.62
C ALA A 135 -13.44 -5.72 -7.98
N GLY A 136 -12.76 -6.37 -8.94
CA GLY A 136 -13.35 -6.75 -10.22
C GLY A 136 -13.44 -5.61 -11.24
N HIS A 137 -12.66 -4.54 -11.06
CA HIS A 137 -12.62 -3.46 -12.06
C HIS A 137 -12.07 -3.97 -13.41
N HIS A 138 -12.47 -3.29 -14.48
CA HIS A 138 -12.18 -3.73 -15.85
C HIS A 138 -10.67 -3.97 -16.08
N PRO A 139 -10.26 -5.20 -16.45
CA PRO A 139 -8.84 -5.57 -16.53
C PRO A 139 -8.07 -4.74 -17.57
N GLY A 140 -8.73 -4.33 -18.66
CA GLY A 140 -8.12 -3.46 -19.67
C GLY A 140 -7.80 -2.05 -19.16
N ALA A 141 -8.62 -1.51 -18.25
CA ALA A 141 -8.36 -0.19 -17.66
C ALA A 141 -7.17 -0.24 -16.70
N ILE A 142 -7.11 -1.30 -15.89
CA ILE A 142 -5.97 -1.57 -15.00
C ILE A 142 -4.69 -1.75 -15.83
N ALA A 143 -4.72 -2.59 -16.88
CA ALA A 143 -3.58 -2.79 -17.77
C ALA A 143 -3.10 -1.49 -18.42
N ALA A 144 -4.02 -0.61 -18.84
CA ALA A 144 -3.68 0.71 -19.39
C ALA A 144 -2.95 1.59 -18.35
N LEU A 145 -3.45 1.64 -17.10
CA LEU A 145 -2.79 2.37 -16.00
C LEU A 145 -1.40 1.81 -15.72
N ARG A 146 -1.25 0.48 -15.65
CA ARG A 146 0.06 -0.18 -15.50
C ARG A 146 1.02 0.22 -16.64
N GLY A 147 0.51 0.28 -17.87
CA GLY A 147 1.27 0.71 -19.05
C GLY A 147 1.75 2.17 -18.96
N VAL A 148 0.89 3.09 -18.52
CA VAL A 148 1.26 4.50 -18.28
C VAL A 148 2.36 4.59 -17.21
N LEU A 149 2.17 3.93 -16.06
CA LEU A 149 3.15 3.94 -14.96
C LEU A 149 4.50 3.35 -15.39
N GLY A 150 4.48 2.31 -16.22
CA GLY A 150 5.68 1.71 -16.82
C GLY A 150 6.53 2.69 -17.64
N ARG A 151 5.90 3.59 -18.40
CA ARG A 151 6.61 4.66 -19.15
C ARG A 151 7.19 5.73 -18.23
N HIS A 152 6.61 5.89 -17.04
CA HIS A 152 7.01 6.89 -16.08
C HIS A 152 7.98 6.39 -15.00
N GLN A 153 8.62 5.23 -15.19
CA GLN A 153 9.63 4.67 -14.28
C GLN A 153 10.86 5.59 -14.10
N PRO A 154 11.56 5.51 -12.96
CA PRO A 154 12.79 6.27 -12.78
C PRO A 154 13.93 5.71 -13.65
N THR A 155 14.86 6.58 -14.01
CA THR A 155 16.24 6.30 -14.42
C THR A 155 17.11 6.14 -13.18
N PRO A 156 18.33 5.60 -13.29
CA PRO A 156 19.30 5.56 -12.18
C PRO A 156 19.58 6.94 -11.55
N ALA A 157 19.49 8.02 -12.33
CA ALA A 157 19.65 9.40 -11.85
C ALA A 157 18.41 9.97 -11.11
N GLY A 158 17.41 9.14 -10.75
CA GLY A 158 16.21 9.58 -10.04
C GLY A 158 15.26 10.47 -10.86
N ARG A 159 15.39 10.47 -12.19
CA ARG A 159 14.50 11.19 -13.11
C ARG A 159 13.54 10.23 -13.81
N CYS A 160 12.33 10.67 -14.10
CA CYS A 160 11.37 9.91 -14.88
C CYS A 160 11.86 9.75 -16.34
N ARG A 161 11.78 8.54 -16.90
CA ARG A 161 12.21 8.26 -18.29
C ARG A 161 11.41 9.05 -19.33
N SER A 162 10.10 9.13 -19.16
CA SER A 162 9.21 9.82 -20.10
C SER A 162 9.32 11.34 -19.99
N CYS A 163 9.10 11.91 -18.79
CA CYS A 163 9.02 13.37 -18.66
C CYS A 163 10.33 14.06 -18.24
N ARG A 164 11.40 13.30 -17.95
CA ARG A 164 12.74 13.80 -17.56
C ARG A 164 12.78 14.67 -16.27
N ARG A 165 11.66 14.78 -15.55
CA ARG A 165 11.54 15.43 -14.24
C ARG A 165 11.97 14.51 -13.10
N ARG A 166 12.15 15.05 -11.89
CA ARG A 166 12.41 14.26 -10.68
C ARG A 166 11.31 13.22 -10.47
N PHE A 167 11.69 12.02 -10.06
CA PHE A 167 10.78 10.94 -9.72
C PHE A 167 10.45 10.97 -8.21
N PRO A 168 9.20 10.67 -7.79
CA PRO A 168 8.01 10.43 -8.63
C PRO A 168 7.59 11.71 -9.36
N CYS A 169 7.19 11.58 -10.62
CA CYS A 169 6.78 12.74 -11.41
C CYS A 169 5.29 13.05 -11.22
N VAL A 170 4.81 14.16 -11.80
CA VAL A 170 3.42 14.61 -11.70
C VAL A 170 2.40 13.52 -12.04
N VAL A 171 2.70 12.63 -13.01
CA VAL A 171 1.81 11.52 -13.39
C VAL A 171 1.62 10.52 -12.25
N TRP A 172 2.69 10.19 -11.51
CA TRP A 172 2.58 9.31 -10.35
C TRP A 172 1.76 9.94 -9.22
N HIS A 173 1.98 11.24 -8.96
CA HIS A 173 1.22 11.96 -7.94
C HIS A 173 -0.26 12.11 -8.34
N GLN A 174 -0.54 12.39 -9.60
CA GLN A 174 -1.90 12.51 -10.12
C GLN A 174 -2.64 11.18 -10.02
N ILE A 175 -2.08 10.10 -10.57
CA ILE A 175 -2.68 8.76 -10.50
C ILE A 175 -2.89 8.35 -9.03
N ARG A 176 -1.93 8.62 -8.15
CA ARG A 176 -2.09 8.38 -6.71
C ARG A 176 -3.27 9.16 -6.15
N GLY A 177 -3.37 10.46 -6.43
CA GLY A 177 -4.45 11.32 -5.97
C GLY A 177 -5.81 10.83 -6.46
N ASP A 178 -5.91 10.45 -7.73
CA ASP A 178 -7.15 9.97 -8.35
C ASP A 178 -7.59 8.63 -7.76
N LEU A 179 -6.64 7.70 -7.57
CA LEU A 179 -6.91 6.39 -6.95
C LEU A 179 -7.27 6.51 -5.46
N GLN A 180 -6.82 7.56 -4.78
CA GLN A 180 -7.11 7.83 -3.37
C GLN A 180 -8.33 8.75 -3.16
N SER A 181 -8.87 9.30 -4.25
CA SER A 181 -10.01 10.22 -4.18
C SER A 181 -11.33 9.45 -4.03
N PRO A 182 -12.17 9.81 -3.05
CA PRO A 182 -13.40 9.10 -2.67
C PRO A 182 -14.54 9.13 -3.71
N GLY A 183 -14.33 9.70 -4.90
CA GLY A 183 -15.39 9.99 -5.87
C GLY A 183 -15.20 9.33 -7.24
N CYS A 184 -14.13 8.55 -7.43
CA CYS A 184 -13.82 7.93 -8.73
C CYS A 184 -14.13 6.42 -8.76
N MET A 185 -14.99 5.93 -7.86
CA MET A 185 -15.63 4.63 -8.02
C MET A 185 -16.82 4.82 -8.99
N PRO A 186 -16.82 4.20 -10.18
CA PRO A 186 -18.04 4.16 -10.97
C PRO A 186 -19.10 3.42 -10.14
N ILE A 187 -20.24 4.07 -9.98
CA ILE A 187 -21.47 3.45 -9.48
C ILE A 187 -21.67 2.16 -10.28
N PRO A 188 -21.88 0.99 -9.64
CA PRO A 188 -22.15 -0.23 -10.38
C PRO A 188 -23.38 0.01 -11.26
N LEU A 189 -23.22 -0.13 -12.58
CA LEU A 189 -24.34 -0.25 -13.48
C LEU A 189 -25.06 -1.56 -13.10
N ALA A 190 -26.26 -1.39 -12.54
CA ALA A 190 -27.20 -2.47 -12.25
C ALA A 190 -27.63 -3.20 -13.53
#